data_AF-A0A923EMN8-F1
#
_entry.id   AF-A0A923EMN8-F1
#
_cell.length_a   1.000
_cell.length_b   1.000
_cell.length_c   1.000
_cell.angle_alpha   90.00
_cell.angle_beta   90.00
_cell.angle_gamma   90.00
#
_symmetry.space_group_name_H-M   'P 1'
#
loop_
_entity.id
_entity.type
_entity.pdbx_description
1 polymer ?
#
loop_
_entity_poly.entity_id
_entity_poly.type
_entity_poly.pdbx_seq_one_letter_code
_entity_poly.pdbx_strand_id
1 'polypeptide(L)'
;MSAREFAVTVAELPPSEATPLAVVFDEHELACVDDDPRGDRAGIYLGATYTSTWGHGAVTDDHLPTLLRQVVPGATWLAWDDPHESYLGTAALYAPDLGLWTGECDSSGEVYVPASALPRPETLLADPATVAAVTGLAWRDRISQCCSRIAATPSVGFVPTGRPVWAEWNRPTGLIYIDDPVEGTQVVHAPPGRPAVRSASRPLAPRRPRWAEPDGS
;
A
#
# COMPACT_ATOMS: atom_id res chain seq x y z
N MET A 1 -16.19 17.44 -0.06
CA MET A 1 -14.92 16.74 0.22
C MET A 1 -15.27 15.31 0.55
N SER A 2 -14.65 14.33 -0.12
CA SER A 2 -14.92 12.91 0.15
C SER A 2 -14.41 12.57 1.56
N ALA A 3 -15.17 11.83 2.34
CA ALA A 3 -14.74 11.34 3.66
C ALA A 3 -13.61 10.34 3.43
N ARG A 4 -12.36 10.73 3.71
CA ARG A 4 -11.22 9.80 3.75
C ARG A 4 -11.12 9.31 5.18
N GLU A 5 -10.74 8.05 5.35
CA GLU A 5 -10.63 7.45 6.69
C GLU A 5 -9.17 7.25 7.06
N PHE A 6 -8.35 6.80 6.11
CA PHE A 6 -6.89 6.81 6.21
C PHE A 6 -6.23 6.93 4.84
N ALA A 7 -4.92 7.18 4.86
CA ALA A 7 -4.10 7.33 3.68
C ALA A 7 -2.69 6.76 3.88
N VAL A 8 -2.05 6.42 2.76
CA VAL A 8 -0.68 5.91 2.71
C VAL A 8 0.07 6.59 1.57
N THR A 9 1.29 7.03 1.82
CA THR A 9 2.24 7.50 0.82
C THR A 9 3.50 6.64 0.89
N VAL A 10 3.89 6.05 -0.25
CA VAL A 10 5.07 5.17 -0.35
C VAL A 10 6.18 5.95 -1.03
N ALA A 11 7.27 6.22 -0.32
CA ALA A 11 8.36 7.06 -0.82
C ALA A 11 9.50 6.25 -1.45
N GLU A 12 9.72 5.01 -1.00
CA GLU A 12 10.63 4.04 -1.62
C GLU A 12 10.05 2.63 -1.47
N LEU A 13 10.28 1.80 -2.48
CA LEU A 13 9.76 0.43 -2.53
C LEU A 13 10.73 -0.48 -3.31
N PRO A 14 11.26 -1.54 -2.69
CA PRO A 14 11.97 -2.58 -3.44
C PRO A 14 11.05 -3.24 -4.47
N PRO A 15 11.49 -3.49 -5.71
CA PRO A 15 10.64 -4.10 -6.74
C PRO A 15 10.04 -5.45 -6.34
N SER A 16 10.74 -6.25 -5.54
CA SER A 16 10.26 -7.53 -5.02
C SER A 16 9.07 -7.41 -4.06
N GLU A 17 8.88 -6.24 -3.48
CA GLU A 17 7.84 -5.94 -2.49
C GLU A 17 6.61 -5.24 -3.11
N ALA A 18 6.66 -4.90 -4.40
CA ALA A 18 5.59 -4.18 -5.06
C ALA A 18 4.29 -4.99 -5.21
N THR A 19 4.36 -6.24 -5.67
CA THR A 19 3.17 -7.09 -5.82
C THR A 19 2.48 -7.35 -4.47
N PRO A 20 3.18 -7.74 -3.39
CA PRO A 20 2.56 -7.88 -2.08
C PRO A 20 1.90 -6.59 -1.58
N LEU A 21 2.52 -5.43 -1.80
CA LEU A 21 1.93 -4.14 -1.43
C LEU A 21 0.64 -3.83 -2.21
N ALA A 22 0.64 -4.11 -3.51
CA ALA A 22 -0.55 -3.91 -4.33
C ALA A 22 -1.74 -4.74 -3.86
N VAL A 23 -1.50 -5.99 -3.40
CA VAL A 23 -2.55 -6.81 -2.78
C VAL A 23 -3.10 -6.15 -1.51
N VAL A 24 -2.23 -5.62 -0.66
CA VAL A 24 -2.67 -4.89 0.55
C VAL A 24 -3.51 -3.66 0.17
N PHE A 25 -3.10 -2.92 -0.85
CA PHE A 25 -3.82 -1.74 -1.31
C PHE A 25 -5.21 -2.10 -1.85
N ASP A 26 -5.30 -3.15 -2.67
CA ASP A 26 -6.57 -3.67 -3.18
C ASP A 26 -7.49 -4.15 -2.04
N GLU A 27 -6.97 -4.90 -1.07
CA GLU A 27 -7.73 -5.43 0.08
C GLU A 27 -8.26 -4.33 0.99
N HIS A 28 -7.59 -3.17 1.04
CA HIS A 28 -7.95 -2.03 1.89
C HIS A 28 -8.61 -0.89 1.11
N GLU A 29 -8.97 -1.11 -0.15
CA GLU A 29 -9.58 -0.12 -1.04
C GLU A 29 -8.77 1.20 -1.12
N LEU A 30 -7.44 1.09 -1.03
CA LEU A 30 -6.51 2.22 -1.14
C LEU A 30 -6.35 2.60 -2.61
N ALA A 31 -6.97 3.69 -3.02
CA ALA A 31 -6.91 4.19 -4.39
C ALA A 31 -6.01 5.43 -4.51
N CYS A 32 -5.22 5.51 -5.57
CA CYS A 32 -4.48 6.72 -5.92
C CYS A 32 -5.33 7.61 -6.84
N VAL A 33 -5.40 8.91 -6.55
CA VAL A 33 -6.08 9.87 -7.44
C VAL A 33 -5.34 10.01 -8.78
N ASP A 34 -4.02 9.79 -8.76
CA ASP A 34 -3.15 9.85 -9.94
C ASP A 34 -3.02 8.48 -10.65
N ASP A 35 -3.77 7.45 -10.22
CA ASP A 35 -3.80 6.18 -10.95
C ASP A 35 -4.27 6.41 -12.39
N ASP A 36 -3.62 5.74 -13.33
CA ASP A 36 -3.97 5.82 -14.74
C ASP A 36 -5.44 5.42 -14.93
N PRO A 37 -6.33 6.34 -15.32
CA PRO A 37 -7.76 6.04 -15.46
C PRO A 37 -8.04 5.03 -16.57
N ARG A 38 -7.03 4.72 -17.41
CA ARG A 38 -7.11 3.68 -18.44
C ARG A 38 -6.73 2.29 -17.94
N GLY A 39 -6.10 2.18 -16.76
CA GLY A 39 -5.66 0.91 -16.19
C GLY A 39 -4.56 0.21 -17.01
N ASP A 40 -3.86 0.94 -17.89
CA ASP A 40 -2.89 0.34 -18.82
C ASP A 40 -1.60 -0.09 -18.10
N ARG A 41 -1.35 0.39 -16.87
CA ARG A 41 -0.18 0.09 -16.05
C ARG A 41 -0.57 -0.38 -14.66
N ALA A 42 -0.27 -1.63 -14.33
CA ALA A 42 -0.35 -2.14 -12.97
C ALA A 42 0.97 -1.83 -12.24
N GLY A 43 0.91 -1.07 -11.16
CA GLY A 43 2.09 -0.70 -10.40
C GLY A 43 1.79 0.21 -9.21
N ILE A 44 2.84 0.54 -8.48
CA ILE A 44 2.81 1.49 -7.37
C ILE A 44 3.49 2.79 -7.81
N TYR A 45 2.78 3.91 -7.65
CA TYR A 45 3.29 5.26 -7.87
C TYR A 45 3.93 5.77 -6.58
N LEU A 46 5.25 5.89 -6.56
CA LEU A 46 5.99 6.40 -5.41
C LEU A 46 5.80 7.90 -5.28
N GLY A 47 5.69 8.37 -4.03
CA GLY A 47 5.41 9.75 -3.68
C GLY A 47 3.95 10.16 -3.86
N ALA A 48 3.12 9.30 -4.45
CA ALA A 48 1.69 9.51 -4.53
C ALA A 48 0.98 9.06 -3.25
N THR A 49 -0.14 9.69 -2.95
CA THR A 49 -0.98 9.35 -1.80
C THR A 49 -2.14 8.47 -2.24
N TYR A 50 -2.22 7.30 -1.63
CA TYR A 50 -3.33 6.37 -1.73
C TYR A 50 -4.28 6.61 -0.56
N THR A 51 -5.58 6.67 -0.82
CA THR A 51 -6.58 7.00 0.20
C THR A 51 -7.69 5.96 0.22
N SER A 52 -8.14 5.59 1.42
CA SER A 52 -9.26 4.68 1.62
C SER A 52 -10.40 5.39 2.35
N THR A 53 -11.61 4.93 2.08
CA THR A 53 -12.82 5.30 2.82
C THR A 53 -13.34 4.13 3.67
N TRP A 54 -12.50 3.14 3.94
CA TRP A 54 -12.89 1.91 4.60
C TRP A 54 -12.13 1.72 5.91
N GLY A 55 -12.82 1.73 7.04
CA GLY A 55 -12.24 1.57 8.37
C GLY A 55 -11.57 2.85 8.92
N HIS A 56 -12.06 3.36 10.05
CA HIS A 56 -11.36 4.35 10.85
C HIS A 56 -10.35 3.71 11.80
N GLY A 57 -9.26 4.42 12.12
CA GLY A 57 -8.31 4.00 13.16
C GLY A 57 -7.32 2.93 12.72
N ALA A 58 -7.17 2.69 11.41
CA ALA A 58 -6.27 1.66 10.90
C ALA A 58 -4.80 1.90 11.30
N VAL A 59 -4.40 3.16 11.46
CA VAL A 59 -3.08 3.54 11.96
C VAL A 59 -3.04 3.59 13.49
N THR A 60 -4.05 4.18 14.10
CA THR A 60 -4.17 4.33 15.56
C THR A 60 -4.20 2.97 16.28
N ASP A 61 -4.85 1.96 15.69
CA ASP A 61 -4.91 0.59 16.22
C ASP A 61 -3.68 -0.26 15.85
N ASP A 62 -2.65 0.34 15.25
CA ASP A 62 -1.40 -0.31 14.78
C ASP A 62 -1.61 -1.43 13.73
N HIS A 63 -2.83 -1.57 13.19
CA HIS A 63 -3.16 -2.60 12.22
C HIS A 63 -2.40 -2.41 10.91
N LEU A 64 -2.56 -1.24 10.28
CA LEU A 64 -1.93 -0.92 9.00
C LEU A 64 -0.40 -0.81 9.12
N PRO A 65 0.18 -0.12 10.13
CA PRO A 65 1.64 -0.09 10.32
C PRO A 65 2.25 -1.47 10.54
N THR A 66 1.58 -2.36 11.26
CA THR A 66 2.05 -3.74 11.44
C THR A 66 1.99 -4.53 10.14
N LEU A 67 0.89 -4.42 9.39
CA LEU A 67 0.75 -5.10 8.10
C LEU A 67 1.80 -4.62 7.09
N LEU A 68 1.98 -3.31 6.94
CA LEU A 68 2.97 -2.73 6.02
C LEU A 68 4.40 -3.17 6.36
N ARG A 69 4.78 -3.21 7.65
CA ARG A 69 6.11 -3.69 8.05
C ARG A 69 6.33 -5.18 7.77
N GLN A 70 5.27 -6.00 7.79
CA GLN A 70 5.37 -7.42 7.48
C GLN A 70 5.47 -7.68 5.98
N VAL A 71 4.70 -6.93 5.18
CA VAL A 71 4.57 -7.13 3.74
C VAL A 71 5.69 -6.43 2.96
N VAL A 72 6.06 -5.22 3.39
CA VAL A 72 7.06 -4.38 2.73
C VAL A 72 8.13 -3.85 3.72
N PRO A 73 8.91 -4.75 4.36
CA PRO A 73 9.91 -4.35 5.35
C PRO A 73 11.04 -3.49 4.77
N GLY A 74 11.28 -3.54 3.46
CA GLY A 74 12.28 -2.72 2.79
C GLY A 74 11.76 -1.37 2.28
N ALA A 75 10.46 -1.08 2.42
CA ALA A 75 9.87 0.16 1.97
C ALA A 75 10.03 1.33 2.96
N THR A 76 9.99 2.55 2.43
CA THR A 76 9.87 3.78 3.22
C THR A 76 8.50 4.37 2.94
N TRP A 77 7.70 4.63 3.98
CA TRP A 77 6.31 5.08 3.84
C TRP A 77 5.83 5.93 5.02
N LEU A 78 4.76 6.68 4.74
CA LEU A 78 3.94 7.41 5.71
C LEU A 78 2.51 6.88 5.60
N ALA A 79 1.90 6.52 6.71
CA ALA A 79 0.47 6.21 6.80
C ALA A 79 -0.17 7.10 7.86
N TRP A 80 -1.41 7.54 7.65
CA TRP A 80 -2.13 8.32 8.65
C TRP A 80 -3.63 8.10 8.59
N ASP A 81 -4.28 8.20 9.75
CA ASP A 81 -5.75 8.32 9.85
C ASP A 81 -6.16 9.79 9.64
N ASP A 82 -7.24 10.04 8.89
CA ASP A 82 -7.80 11.39 8.74
C ASP A 82 -8.40 11.84 10.10
N PRO A 83 -8.10 13.06 10.59
CA PRO A 83 -8.70 13.55 11.83
C PRO A 83 -10.23 13.57 11.78
N HIS A 84 -10.89 12.99 12.78
CA HIS A 84 -12.35 12.98 12.90
C HIS A 84 -12.81 13.89 14.04
N GLU A 85 -13.89 14.65 13.82
CA GLU A 85 -14.63 15.49 14.80
C GLU A 85 -13.83 15.96 16.05
N SER A 86 -13.08 17.05 15.92
CA SER A 86 -12.34 17.72 17.02
C SER A 86 -11.12 16.98 17.57
N TYR A 87 -10.73 15.84 17.01
CA TYR A 87 -9.50 15.12 17.35
C TYR A 87 -8.45 15.27 16.25
N LEU A 88 -7.18 15.15 16.61
CA LEU A 88 -6.09 14.99 15.64
C LEU A 88 -6.05 13.54 15.13
N GLY A 89 -5.49 13.35 13.95
CA GLY A 89 -5.21 12.03 13.39
C GLY A 89 -3.96 11.42 14.01
N THR A 90 -3.68 10.17 13.67
CA THR A 90 -2.43 9.49 14.02
C THR A 90 -1.64 9.23 12.75
N ALA A 91 -0.37 9.64 12.72
CA ALA A 91 0.58 9.31 11.69
C ALA A 91 1.54 8.20 12.17
N ALA A 92 1.91 7.33 11.24
CA ALA A 92 2.96 6.34 11.35
C ALA A 92 3.97 6.53 10.21
N LEU A 93 5.23 6.75 10.56
CA LEU A 93 6.34 6.91 9.62
C LEU A 93 7.27 5.72 9.75
N TYR A 94 7.67 5.13 8.63
CA TYR A 94 8.60 4.00 8.63
C TYR A 94 9.68 4.18 7.57
N ALA A 95 10.92 3.87 7.98
CA ALA A 95 12.04 3.63 7.09
C ALA A 95 12.86 2.45 7.63
N PRO A 96 13.42 1.56 6.79
CA PRO A 96 14.09 0.35 7.27
C PRO A 96 15.27 0.62 8.20
N ASP A 97 15.99 1.72 7.98
CA ASP A 97 17.15 2.16 8.75
C ASP A 97 16.79 2.93 10.03
N LEU A 98 15.57 3.47 10.13
CA LEU A 98 15.11 4.27 11.28
C LEU A 98 14.10 3.53 12.16
N GLY A 99 13.42 2.50 11.63
CA GLY A 99 12.31 1.82 12.32
C GLY A 99 10.99 2.57 12.17
N LEU A 100 10.06 2.33 13.10
CA LEU A 100 8.73 2.94 13.13
C LEU A 100 8.70 4.12 14.10
N TRP A 101 8.09 5.21 13.69
CA TRP A 101 7.71 6.33 14.55
C TRP A 101 6.21 6.60 14.43
N THR A 102 5.55 6.98 15.53
CA THR A 102 4.14 7.38 15.54
C THR A 102 3.91 8.67 16.31
N GLY A 103 2.89 9.43 15.92
CA GLY A 103 2.49 10.66 16.60
C GLY A 103 1.24 11.30 16.00
N GLU A 104 0.80 12.41 16.58
CA GLU A 104 -0.40 13.12 16.13
C GLU A 104 -0.16 13.84 14.79
N CYS A 105 -1.19 13.95 13.95
CA CYS A 105 -1.11 14.64 12.67
C CYS A 105 -2.41 15.38 12.28
N ASP A 106 -2.31 16.25 11.27
CA ASP A 106 -3.47 16.83 10.60
C ASP A 106 -4.00 15.95 9.44
N SER A 107 -4.99 16.45 8.69
CA SER A 107 -5.63 15.72 7.59
C SER A 107 -4.74 15.47 6.37
N SER A 108 -3.60 16.17 6.29
CA SER A 108 -2.58 15.92 5.27
C SER A 108 -1.52 14.92 5.70
N GLY A 109 -1.60 14.42 6.95
CA GLY A 109 -0.57 13.58 7.55
C GLY A 109 0.63 14.37 8.09
N GLU A 110 0.55 15.71 8.13
CA GLU A 110 1.60 16.54 8.72
C GLU A 110 1.59 16.39 10.23
N VAL A 111 2.76 16.04 10.77
CA VAL A 111 2.93 15.73 12.18
C VAL A 111 2.81 16.98 13.05
N TYR A 112 1.97 16.88 14.08
CA TYR A 112 1.84 17.87 15.14
C TYR A 112 2.62 17.41 16.38
N VAL A 113 3.56 18.23 16.84
CA VAL A 113 4.28 18.00 18.10
C VAL A 113 3.93 19.12 19.09
N PRO A 114 3.20 18.82 20.17
CA PRO A 114 2.91 19.84 21.18
C PRO A 114 4.20 20.27 21.89
N ALA A 115 4.31 21.56 22.22
CA ALA A 115 5.49 22.10 22.91
C ALA A 115 5.81 21.38 24.23
N SER A 116 4.80 20.80 24.90
CA SER A 116 4.96 20.01 26.11
C SER A 116 5.63 18.64 25.89
N ALA A 117 5.64 18.12 24.67
CA ALA A 117 6.33 16.89 24.31
C ALA A 117 7.82 17.13 23.99
N LEU A 118 8.23 18.38 23.76
CA LEU A 118 9.62 18.69 23.45
C LEU A 118 10.53 18.39 24.67
N PRO A 119 11.73 17.83 24.43
CA PRO A 119 12.67 17.60 25.51
C PRO A 119 13.06 18.91 26.19
N ARG A 120 13.34 18.85 27.49
CA ARG A 120 13.84 20.02 28.22
C ARG A 120 15.20 20.45 27.67
N PRO A 121 15.56 21.75 27.78
CA PRO A 121 16.83 22.25 27.26
C PRO A 121 18.06 21.48 27.74
N GLU A 122 18.06 20.97 28.97
CA GLU A 122 19.18 20.21 29.51
C GLU A 122 19.35 18.85 28.81
N THR A 123 18.24 18.18 28.46
CA THR A 123 18.24 16.95 27.66
C THR A 123 18.73 17.24 26.24
N LEU A 124 18.31 18.34 25.64
CA LEU A 124 18.72 18.76 24.29
C LEU A 124 20.21 19.05 24.19
N LEU A 125 20.78 19.70 25.22
CA LEU A 125 22.20 19.99 25.27
C LEU A 125 23.04 18.73 25.47
N ALA A 126 22.51 17.73 26.17
CA ALA A 126 23.19 16.46 26.39
C ALA A 126 23.11 15.52 25.18
N ASP A 127 21.96 15.49 24.49
CA ASP A 127 21.75 14.70 23.28
C ASP A 127 20.82 15.43 22.29
N PRO A 128 21.39 16.16 21.32
CA PRO A 128 20.61 16.83 20.28
C PRO A 128 19.78 15.88 19.41
N ALA A 129 20.18 14.60 19.29
CA ALA A 129 19.47 13.61 18.48
C ALA A 129 18.10 13.23 19.08
N THR A 130 17.91 13.46 20.39
CA THR A 130 16.63 13.23 21.07
C THR A 130 15.49 14.05 20.44
N VAL A 131 15.75 15.26 19.91
CA VAL A 131 14.72 16.03 19.18
C VAL A 131 14.19 15.25 18.00
N ALA A 132 15.09 14.70 17.18
CA ALA A 132 14.72 14.03 15.96
C ALA A 132 13.90 12.76 16.23
N ALA A 133 14.23 12.05 17.31
CA ALA A 133 13.46 10.90 17.79
C ALA A 133 12.07 11.29 18.30
N VAL A 134 11.96 12.35 19.12
CA VAL A 134 10.67 12.78 19.69
C VAL A 134 9.74 13.36 18.64
N THR A 135 10.27 14.10 17.67
CA THR A 135 9.49 14.85 16.69
C THR A 135 9.21 14.08 15.39
N GLY A 136 9.80 12.89 15.24
CA GLY A 136 9.78 12.15 13.98
C GLY A 136 10.56 12.84 12.85
N LEU A 137 11.35 13.88 13.15
CA LEU A 137 12.03 14.71 12.14
C LEU A 137 12.92 13.87 11.21
N ALA A 138 13.67 12.91 11.76
CA ALA A 138 14.53 12.04 10.95
C ALA A 138 13.74 11.24 9.88
N TRP A 139 12.54 10.76 10.24
CA TRP A 139 11.67 10.05 9.32
C TRP A 139 11.06 10.98 8.28
N ARG A 140 10.58 12.16 8.70
CA ARG A 140 10.02 13.17 7.80
C ARG A 140 11.05 13.64 6.78
N ASP A 141 12.28 13.90 7.22
CA ASP A 141 13.40 14.25 6.35
C ASP A 141 13.70 13.11 5.36
N ARG A 142 13.73 11.86 5.83
CA ARG A 142 13.96 10.69 4.98
C ARG A 142 12.91 10.56 3.89
N ILE A 143 11.63 10.66 4.24
CA ILE A 143 10.51 10.61 3.29
C ILE A 143 10.56 11.80 2.32
N SER A 144 10.81 13.00 2.83
CA SER A 144 10.89 14.22 2.01
C SER A 144 12.03 14.17 1.00
N GLN A 145 13.18 13.61 1.37
CA GLN A 145 14.31 13.38 0.47
C GLN A 145 13.94 12.40 -0.65
N CYS A 146 13.25 11.30 -0.32
CA CYS A 146 12.76 10.34 -1.29
C CYS A 146 11.78 11.00 -2.28
N CYS A 147 10.77 11.71 -1.78
CA CYS A 147 9.79 12.41 -2.61
C CYS A 147 10.44 13.49 -3.49
N SER A 148 11.42 14.23 -2.96
CA SER A 148 12.16 15.24 -3.74
C SER A 148 12.94 14.62 -4.90
N ARG A 149 13.57 13.45 -4.67
CA ARG A 149 14.26 12.71 -5.72
C ARG A 149 13.29 12.21 -6.81
N ILE A 150 12.12 11.73 -6.41
CA ILE A 150 11.07 11.30 -7.35
C ILE A 150 10.58 12.50 -8.18
N ALA A 151 10.30 13.65 -7.55
CA ALA A 151 9.88 14.85 -8.25
C ALA A 151 10.93 15.35 -9.26
N ALA A 152 12.22 15.21 -8.93
CA ALA A 152 13.32 15.55 -9.83
C ALA A 152 13.50 14.54 -10.98
N THR A 153 13.05 13.30 -10.83
CA THR A 153 13.16 12.26 -11.87
C THR A 153 11.90 11.36 -11.86
N PRO A 154 10.78 11.81 -12.44
CA PRO A 154 9.49 11.12 -12.31
C PRO A 154 9.49 9.67 -12.82
N SER A 155 10.40 9.30 -13.73
CA SER A 155 10.54 7.93 -14.22
C SER A 155 10.96 6.92 -13.15
N VAL A 156 11.54 7.37 -12.02
CA VAL A 156 11.83 6.48 -10.87
C VAL A 156 10.64 6.36 -9.92
N GLY A 157 9.58 7.13 -10.13
CA GLY A 157 8.39 7.17 -9.29
C GLY A 157 7.36 6.08 -9.62
N PHE A 158 7.70 5.09 -10.43
CA PHE A 158 6.79 4.00 -10.78
C PHE A 158 7.49 2.65 -10.61
N VAL A 159 6.89 1.78 -9.79
CA VAL A 159 7.36 0.41 -9.58
C VAL A 159 6.30 -0.55 -10.14
N PRO A 160 6.60 -1.30 -11.21
CA PRO A 160 5.64 -2.22 -11.80
C PRO A 160 5.33 -3.35 -10.83
N THR A 161 4.07 -3.75 -10.77
CA THR A 161 3.65 -4.95 -10.04
C THR A 161 3.61 -6.13 -11.00
N GLY A 162 3.84 -7.33 -10.49
CA GLY A 162 3.46 -8.54 -11.22
C GLY A 162 1.94 -8.52 -11.39
N ARG A 163 1.44 -8.73 -12.61
CA ARG A 163 0.00 -8.94 -12.78
C ARG A 163 -0.39 -10.20 -11.98
N PRO A 164 -1.49 -10.17 -11.21
CA PRO A 164 -1.92 -11.35 -10.48
C PRO A 164 -2.19 -12.47 -11.48
N VAL A 165 -1.53 -13.60 -11.28
CA VAL A 165 -1.82 -14.84 -12.00
C VAL A 165 -3.15 -15.36 -11.46
N TRP A 166 -4.20 -15.31 -12.28
CA TRP A 166 -5.50 -15.84 -11.88
C TRP A 166 -5.49 -17.35 -12.01
N ALA A 167 -5.72 -18.07 -10.91
CA ALA A 167 -5.79 -19.53 -10.93
C ALA A 167 -7.21 -20.00 -10.53
N GLU A 168 -7.97 -20.56 -11.48
CA GLU A 168 -9.26 -21.18 -11.20
C GLU A 168 -9.13 -22.71 -11.21
N TRP A 169 -9.55 -23.36 -10.14
CA TRP A 169 -9.61 -24.82 -10.09
C TRP A 169 -11.00 -25.35 -10.43
N ASN A 170 -11.10 -26.00 -11.59
CA ASN A 170 -12.27 -26.79 -11.98
C ASN A 170 -12.20 -28.17 -11.33
N ARG A 171 -12.82 -28.28 -10.16
CA ARG A 171 -12.87 -29.53 -9.38
C ARG A 171 -13.43 -30.73 -10.16
N PRO A 172 -14.51 -30.60 -10.95
CA PRO A 172 -15.01 -31.70 -11.79
C PRO A 172 -13.99 -32.31 -12.75
N THR A 173 -13.14 -31.48 -13.37
CA THR A 173 -12.19 -31.93 -14.41
C THR A 173 -10.77 -32.14 -13.87
N GLY A 174 -10.49 -31.67 -12.65
CA GLY A 174 -9.14 -31.70 -12.07
C GLY A 174 -8.18 -30.72 -12.75
N LEU A 175 -8.70 -29.72 -13.48
CA LEU A 175 -7.90 -28.74 -14.21
C LEU A 175 -7.78 -27.45 -13.42
N ILE A 176 -6.56 -26.90 -13.38
CA ILE A 176 -6.30 -25.54 -12.90
C ILE A 176 -6.06 -24.69 -14.15
N TYR A 177 -6.87 -23.66 -14.31
CA TYR A 177 -6.72 -22.64 -15.34
C TYR A 177 -5.89 -21.52 -14.74
N ILE A 178 -4.68 -21.34 -15.25
CA ILE A 178 -3.76 -20.30 -14.84
C ILE A 178 -3.79 -19.25 -15.95
N ASP A 179 -4.42 -18.11 -15.70
CA ASP A 179 -4.42 -17.00 -16.64
C ASP A 179 -3.20 -16.13 -16.38
N ASP A 180 -2.15 -16.39 -17.18
CA ASP A 180 -0.92 -15.62 -17.17
C ASP A 180 -0.98 -14.56 -18.29
N PRO A 181 -0.80 -13.27 -17.98
CA PRO A 181 -0.88 -12.22 -18.99
C PRO A 181 0.32 -12.15 -19.94
N VAL A 182 1.42 -12.82 -19.62
CA VAL A 182 2.63 -12.95 -20.45
C VAL A 182 2.58 -14.25 -21.25
N GLU A 183 2.18 -15.35 -20.60
CA GLU A 183 2.22 -16.69 -21.20
C GLU A 183 0.86 -17.14 -21.77
N GLY A 184 -0.20 -16.34 -21.58
CA GLY A 184 -1.57 -16.68 -21.92
C GLY A 184 -2.20 -17.66 -20.92
N THR A 185 -3.45 -18.06 -21.18
CA THR A 185 -4.14 -19.04 -20.32
C THR A 185 -3.49 -20.42 -20.46
N GLN A 186 -2.89 -20.89 -19.37
CA GLN A 186 -2.35 -22.23 -19.23
C GLN A 186 -3.36 -23.14 -18.55
N VAL A 187 -3.36 -24.40 -18.96
CA VAL A 187 -4.18 -25.44 -18.34
C VAL A 187 -3.25 -26.50 -17.78
N VAL A 188 -3.22 -26.62 -16.46
CA VAL A 188 -2.42 -27.63 -15.78
C VAL A 188 -3.32 -28.62 -15.05
N HIS A 189 -2.90 -29.89 -15.03
CA HIS A 189 -3.57 -30.89 -14.22
C HIS A 189 -3.22 -30.68 -12.75
N ALA A 190 -4.23 -30.63 -11.88
CA ALA A 190 -4.01 -30.68 -10.46
C ALA A 190 -3.22 -31.96 -10.11
N PRO A 191 -2.18 -31.87 -9.26
CA PRO A 191 -1.42 -33.05 -8.86
C PRO A 191 -2.36 -34.12 -8.29
N PRO A 192 -2.12 -35.42 -8.53
CA PRO A 192 -2.92 -36.49 -7.96
C PRO A 192 -2.71 -36.52 -6.43
N GLY A 193 -3.56 -35.80 -5.70
CA GLY A 193 -3.54 -35.72 -4.24
C GLY A 193 -4.41 -34.57 -3.74
N ARG A 194 -5.36 -34.87 -2.85
CA ARG A 194 -6.29 -33.88 -2.27
C ARG A 194 -5.54 -32.69 -1.66
N PRO A 195 -5.81 -31.43 -2.07
CA PRO A 195 -5.56 -30.28 -1.21
C PRO A 195 -6.63 -30.24 -0.12
N ALA A 196 -6.22 -29.96 1.12
CA ALA A 196 -7.10 -29.82 2.26
C ALA A 196 -8.16 -28.74 2.02
N VAL A 197 -9.39 -29.04 2.44
CA VAL A 197 -10.53 -28.12 2.42
C VAL A 197 -10.18 -26.85 3.20
N ARG A 198 -9.99 -25.74 2.49
CA ARG A 198 -10.27 -24.39 3.03
C ARG A 198 -11.05 -23.59 2.00
N SER A 199 -12.08 -22.94 2.51
CA SER A 199 -13.14 -22.23 1.84
C SER A 199 -12.60 -21.04 1.05
N ALA A 200 -12.52 -21.17 -0.27
CA ALA A 200 -12.48 -20.02 -1.16
C ALA A 200 -13.92 -19.64 -1.50
N SER A 201 -14.34 -18.46 -1.03
CA SER A 201 -15.64 -17.88 -1.26
C SER A 201 -15.89 -17.66 -2.75
N ARG A 202 -16.91 -18.35 -3.27
CA ARG A 202 -17.77 -18.07 -4.44
C ARG A 202 -17.26 -17.05 -5.48
N PRO A 203 -17.02 -17.45 -6.75
CA PRO A 203 -16.82 -16.51 -7.85
C PRO A 203 -18.14 -15.83 -8.22
N LEU A 204 -18.10 -14.51 -8.41
CA LEU A 204 -19.11 -13.78 -9.18
C LEU A 204 -18.94 -14.19 -10.66
N ALA A 205 -20.05 -14.55 -11.32
CA ALA A 205 -20.04 -15.11 -12.67
C ALA A 205 -19.29 -14.23 -13.70
N PRO A 206 -18.48 -14.81 -14.60
CA PRO A 206 -17.85 -14.05 -15.67
C PRO A 206 -18.90 -13.54 -16.67
N ARG A 207 -18.91 -12.22 -16.88
CA ARG A 207 -19.61 -11.61 -18.03
C ARG A 207 -18.94 -12.10 -19.30
N ARG A 208 -19.71 -12.73 -20.21
CA ARG A 208 -19.25 -13.08 -21.55
C ARG A 208 -18.69 -11.84 -22.28
N PRO A 209 -17.48 -11.87 -22.84
CA PRO A 209 -17.09 -10.88 -23.85
C PRO A 209 -17.95 -11.12 -25.09
N ARG A 210 -18.74 -10.10 -25.47
CA ARG A 210 -19.67 -10.17 -26.59
C ARG A 210 -18.99 -9.62 -27.86
N TRP A 211 -17.99 -10.33 -28.40
CA TRP A 211 -17.50 -10.07 -29.76
C TRP A 211 -16.87 -11.34 -30.35
N ALA A 212 -17.63 -12.00 -31.24
CA ALA A 212 -17.16 -12.79 -32.39
C ALA A 212 -18.36 -13.56 -32.96
N GLU A 213 -19.10 -12.95 -33.89
CA GLU A 213 -19.69 -13.73 -34.98
C GLU A 213 -19.17 -13.13 -36.29
N PRO A 214 -18.63 -13.96 -37.21
CA PRO A 214 -18.02 -13.50 -38.45
C PRO A 214 -19.07 -13.17 -39.51
N ASP A 215 -18.70 -12.25 -40.40
CA ASP A 215 -19.36 -12.01 -41.67
C ASP A 215 -19.54 -13.32 -42.48
N GLY A 216 -20.72 -13.49 -43.09
CA GLY A 216 -20.86 -14.16 -44.37
C GLY A 216 -21.72 -15.43 -44.41
N SER A 217 -23.00 -15.29 -44.79
CA SER A 217 -23.56 -15.73 -46.08
C SER A 217 -25.02 -15.33 -46.20
#